data_AF-A0A9E2GSX0-F1
#
_entry.id   AF-A0A9E2GSX0-F1
#
_cell.length_a   1.000
_cell.length_b   1.000
_cell.length_c   1.000
_cell.angle_alpha   90.00
_cell.angle_beta   90.00
_cell.angle_gamma   90.00
#
_symmetry.space_group_name_H-M   'P 1'
#
loop_
_entity.id
_entity.type
_entity.pdbx_description
1 polymer ?
#
loop_
_entity_poly.entity_id
_entity_poly.type
_entity_poly.pdbx_seq_one_letter_code
_entity_poly.pdbx_strand_id
1 'polypeptide(L)'
;MSNDTVIGAITTYDGTEHPYLRGYPVRIVAILHNGNAEPDADGEIPGYEHLDNDSDIARYGGVTANDRVEVAPWIEKEGRFSWVTSDPRAVDLATFARLREGR
;
A
#
# COMPACT_ATOMS: atom_id res chain seq x y z
N MET A 1 3.47 -20.70 -10.46
CA MET A 1 3.77 -19.37 -9.89
C MET A 1 2.53 -18.97 -9.14
N SER A 2 2.58 -18.89 -7.82
CA SER A 2 1.45 -18.41 -7.03
C SER A 2 1.21 -16.95 -7.42
N ASN A 3 0.09 -16.69 -8.12
CA ASN A 3 -0.42 -15.34 -8.31
C ASN A 3 -0.97 -14.90 -6.95
N ASP A 4 -0.10 -14.39 -6.09
CA ASP A 4 -0.58 -13.71 -4.88
C ASP A 4 -1.15 -12.37 -5.33
N THR A 5 -2.46 -12.32 -5.50
CA THR A 5 -3.21 -11.10 -5.83
C THR A 5 -2.91 -10.03 -4.79
N VAL A 6 -2.43 -8.87 -5.25
CA VAL A 6 -2.12 -7.72 -4.40
C VAL A 6 -3.35 -6.83 -4.30
N ILE A 7 -3.93 -6.45 -5.43
CA ILE A 7 -5.09 -5.56 -5.46
C ILE A 7 -6.32 -6.28 -4.89
N GLY A 8 -6.93 -5.68 -3.88
CA GLY A 8 -8.07 -6.25 -3.16
C GLY A 8 -7.68 -7.15 -1.99
N ALA A 9 -6.40 -7.46 -1.78
CA ALA A 9 -5.97 -8.20 -0.61
C ALA A 9 -6.28 -7.41 0.68
N ILE A 10 -6.66 -8.13 1.73
CA ILE A 10 -6.90 -7.57 3.05
C ILE A 10 -5.67 -7.84 3.91
N THR A 11 -5.14 -6.81 4.52
CA THR A 11 -3.96 -6.85 5.41
C THR A 11 -4.21 -5.98 6.63
N THR A 12 -3.31 -6.05 7.61
CA THR A 12 -3.31 -5.15 8.77
C THR A 12 -2.27 -4.04 8.57
N TYR A 13 -2.61 -2.84 9.04
CA TYR A 13 -1.66 -1.73 9.15
C TYR A 13 -1.00 -1.72 10.54
N ASP A 14 0.34 -1.76 10.54
CA ASP A 14 1.19 -1.84 11.74
C ASP A 14 2.06 -0.59 11.96
N GLY A 15 1.97 0.40 11.06
CA GLY A 15 2.78 1.62 11.11
C GLY A 15 2.32 2.63 12.15
N THR A 16 3.02 3.77 12.17
CA THR A 16 2.77 4.87 13.10
C THR A 16 2.37 6.19 12.44
N GLU A 17 2.50 6.32 11.12
CA GLU A 17 2.15 7.53 10.33
C GLU A 17 0.64 7.78 10.27
N HIS A 18 -0.17 6.71 10.27
CA HIS A 18 -1.64 6.76 10.26
C HIS A 18 -2.21 6.08 11.52
N PRO A 19 -2.13 6.70 12.72
CA PRO A 19 -2.54 6.05 13.97
C PRO A 19 -3.96 5.50 13.98
N TYR A 20 -4.87 6.12 13.22
CA TYR A 20 -6.28 5.70 13.11
C TYR A 20 -6.46 4.38 12.35
N LEU A 21 -5.47 3.92 11.59
CA LEU A 21 -5.50 2.63 10.89
C LEU A 21 -4.89 1.49 11.70
N ARG A 22 -4.16 1.81 12.78
CA ARG A 22 -3.29 0.83 13.46
C ARG A 22 -4.10 -0.32 14.06
N GLY A 23 -3.74 -1.53 13.66
CA GLY A 23 -4.42 -2.76 14.08
C GLY A 23 -5.75 -3.05 13.38
N TYR A 24 -6.21 -2.18 12.46
CA TYR A 24 -7.43 -2.40 11.70
C TYR A 24 -7.15 -3.13 10.38
N PRO A 25 -8.09 -3.97 9.90
CA PRO A 25 -8.05 -4.49 8.54
C PRO A 25 -8.17 -3.35 7.53
N VAL A 26 -7.30 -3.38 6.54
CA VAL A 26 -7.32 -2.48 5.39
C VAL A 26 -7.28 -3.30 4.11
N ARG A 27 -8.02 -2.86 3.09
CA ARG A 27 -8.03 -3.47 1.76
C ARG A 27 -7.10 -2.67 0.85
N ILE A 28 -6.23 -3.35 0.12
CA ILE A 28 -5.36 -2.73 -0.88
C ILE A 28 -6.19 -2.34 -2.11
N VAL A 29 -6.08 -1.07 -2.52
CA VAL A 29 -6.79 -0.49 -3.66
C VAL A 29 -5.85 -0.27 -4.83
N ALA A 30 -4.65 0.27 -4.57
CA ALA A 30 -3.63 0.51 -5.58
C ALA A 30 -2.23 0.54 -4.93
N ILE A 31 -1.19 0.44 -5.76
CA ILE A 31 0.19 0.71 -5.39
C ILE A 31 0.60 2.05 -5.99
N LEU A 32 1.12 2.94 -5.14
CA LEU A 32 1.76 4.19 -5.54
C LEU A 32 3.25 3.90 -5.65
N HIS A 33 3.66 3.38 -6.80
CA HIS A 33 5.03 2.93 -7.03
C HIS A 33 5.99 4.11 -6.84
N ASN A 34 7.09 3.90 -6.12
CA ASN A 34 8.04 4.96 -5.73
C ASN A 34 7.43 6.15 -4.96
N GLY A 35 6.19 6.07 -4.47
CA GLY A 35 5.51 7.15 -3.75
C GLY A 35 6.17 7.59 -2.43
N ASN A 36 7.20 6.88 -1.98
CA ASN A 36 8.04 7.23 -0.83
C ASN A 36 9.52 7.45 -1.20
N ALA A 37 9.86 7.53 -2.49
CA ALA A 37 11.25 7.73 -2.93
C ALA A 37 11.80 9.11 -2.56
N GLU A 38 10.95 10.15 -2.61
CA GLU A 38 11.32 11.53 -2.27
C GLU A 38 10.20 12.19 -1.45
N PRO A 39 10.19 12.01 -0.11
CA PRO A 39 9.07 12.45 0.74
C PRO A 39 8.89 13.99 0.82
N ASP A 40 9.90 14.76 0.41
CA ASP A 40 9.90 16.23 0.44
C ASP A 40 9.90 16.85 -0.98
N ALA A 41 9.57 16.07 -2.01
CA ALA A 41 9.56 16.57 -3.39
C ALA A 41 8.34 17.46 -3.67
N ASP A 42 8.58 18.74 -3.98
CA ASP A 42 7.58 19.68 -4.53
C ASP A 42 7.43 19.51 -6.06
N GLY A 43 7.24 18.28 -6.55
CA GLY A 43 7.23 17.99 -7.99
C GLY A 43 6.90 16.55 -8.38
N GLU A 44 7.26 16.16 -9.61
CA GLU A 44 7.14 14.78 -10.09
C GLU A 44 8.19 13.89 -9.40
N ILE A 45 7.74 12.83 -8.74
CA ILE A 45 8.62 11.80 -8.19
C ILE A 45 9.06 10.89 -9.36
N PRO A 46 10.37 10.75 -9.66
CA PRO A 46 10.83 9.93 -10.76
C PRO A 46 10.37 8.48 -10.67
N GLY A 47 9.77 7.97 -11.73
CA GLY A 47 9.24 6.59 -11.77
C GLY A 47 8.02 6.38 -10.88
N TYR A 48 7.33 7.44 -10.48
CA TYR A 48 6.04 7.33 -9.81
C TYR A 48 4.96 6.83 -10.76
N GLU A 49 4.24 5.81 -10.34
CA GLU A 49 3.13 5.24 -11.10
C GLU A 49 2.00 4.83 -10.15
N HIS A 50 0.76 5.06 -10.57
CA HIS A 50 -0.43 4.55 -9.89
C HIS A 50 -0.83 3.22 -10.53
N LEU A 51 -0.64 2.12 -9.80
CA LEU A 51 -0.86 0.76 -10.30
C LEU A 51 -2.09 0.15 -9.62
N ASP A 52 -3.16 -0.05 -10.39
CA ASP A 52 -4.46 -0.53 -9.89
C ASP A 52 -4.77 -2.00 -10.24
N ASN A 53 -3.78 -2.71 -10.80
CA ASN A 53 -3.92 -4.12 -11.16
C ASN A 53 -2.60 -4.89 -10.99
N ASP A 54 -2.72 -6.19 -10.70
CA ASP A 54 -1.56 -7.07 -10.42
C ASP A 54 -0.63 -7.24 -11.63
N SER A 55 -1.14 -7.12 -12.86
CA SER A 55 -0.33 -7.30 -14.07
C SER A 55 0.68 -6.15 -14.23
N ASP A 56 0.26 -4.92 -13.96
CA ASP A 56 1.16 -3.78 -14.00
C ASP A 56 2.12 -3.79 -12.80
N ILE A 57 1.66 -4.16 -11.61
CA ILE A 57 2.55 -4.40 -10.46
C ILE A 57 3.66 -5.39 -10.83
N ALA A 58 3.33 -6.50 -11.48
CA ALA A 58 4.32 -7.48 -11.93
C ALA A 58 5.28 -6.91 -13.00
N ARG A 59 4.79 -6.08 -13.94
CA ARG A 59 5.62 -5.41 -14.96
C ARG A 59 6.63 -4.45 -14.36
N TYR A 60 6.29 -3.80 -13.24
CA TYR A 60 7.18 -2.92 -12.48
C TYR A 60 8.09 -3.67 -11.48
N GLY A 61 8.10 -5.01 -11.49
CA GLY A 61 8.98 -5.81 -10.64
C GLY A 61 8.41 -6.13 -9.25
N GLY A 62 7.12 -5.86 -9.02
CA GLY A 62 6.44 -6.09 -7.75
C GLY A 62 6.48 -4.89 -6.80
N VAL A 63 5.89 -5.06 -5.62
CA VAL A 63 5.85 -4.03 -4.57
C VAL A 63 7.21 -3.91 -3.89
N THR A 64 7.67 -2.67 -3.71
CA THR A 64 8.98 -2.30 -3.17
C THR A 64 8.88 -1.52 -1.86
N ALA A 65 10.00 -1.37 -1.15
CA ALA A 65 10.05 -0.60 0.10
C ALA A 65 9.84 0.92 -0.11
N ASN A 66 10.00 1.40 -1.34
CA ASN A 66 9.78 2.81 -1.72
C ASN A 66 8.34 3.10 -2.13
N ASP A 67 7.47 2.09 -2.17
CA ASP A 67 6.08 2.30 -2.55
C ASP A 67 5.25 2.82 -1.37
N ARG A 68 4.26 3.64 -1.69
CA ARG A 68 3.07 3.82 -0.84
C ARG A 68 1.96 2.92 -1.37
N VAL A 69 1.01 2.58 -0.51
CA VAL A 69 -0.08 1.68 -0.86
C VAL A 69 -1.38 2.35 -0.53
N GLU A 70 -2.21 2.58 -1.55
CA GLU A 70 -3.55 3.10 -1.33
C GLU A 70 -4.40 2.00 -0.68
N VAL A 71 -4.93 2.27 0.51
CA VAL A 71 -5.73 1.33 1.29
C VAL A 71 -7.06 1.92 1.74
N ALA A 72 -8.10 1.09 1.73
CA ALA A 72 -9.40 1.40 2.29
C ALA A 72 -9.57 0.70 3.65
N PRO A 73 -9.77 1.41 4.77
CA PRO A 73 -10.04 0.77 6.06
C PRO A 73 -11.41 0.10 6.13
N TRP A 74 -11.51 -0.99 6.89
CA TRP A 74 -12.79 -1.60 7.25
C TRP A 74 -13.54 -0.74 8.27
N ILE A 75 -14.82 -0.43 8.00
CA ILE A 75 -15.69 0.33 8.89
C ILE A 75 -16.73 -0.63 9.49
N GLU A 76 -16.43 -1.16 10.68
CA GLU A 76 -17.25 -2.19 11.36
C GLU A 76 -18.73 -1.79 11.45
N LYS A 77 -19.02 -0.56 11.89
CA LYS A 77 -20.40 -0.05 12.07
C LYS A 77 -21.21 0.01 10.76
N GLU A 78 -20.54 0.02 9.60
CA GLU A 78 -21.16 0.10 8.28
C GLU A 78 -21.08 -1.22 7.51
N GLY A 79 -20.38 -2.23 8.04
CA GLY A 79 -20.21 -3.53 7.40
C GLY A 79 -19.55 -3.46 6.02
N ARG A 80 -18.67 -2.48 5.80
CA ARG A 80 -18.02 -2.25 4.49
C ARG A 80 -16.66 -1.58 4.63
N PHE A 81 -15.88 -1.64 3.55
CA PHE A 81 -14.68 -0.82 3.39
C PHE A 81 -15.06 0.64 3.08
N SER A 82 -14.23 1.55 3.57
CA SER A 82 -14.33 2.98 3.33
C SER A 82 -14.24 3.34 1.85
N TRP A 83 -14.92 4.42 1.44
CA TRP A 83 -14.69 5.07 0.13
C TRP A 83 -13.49 6.02 0.15
N VAL A 84 -13.12 6.48 1.36
CA VAL A 84 -11.95 7.33 1.58
C VAL A 84 -10.76 6.44 1.87
N THR A 85 -9.68 6.64 1.14
CA THR A 85 -8.44 5.86 1.24
C THR A 85 -7.36 6.61 2.01
N SER A 86 -6.29 5.91 2.32
CA SER A 86 -5.05 6.45 2.89
C SER A 86 -3.87 5.74 2.21
N ASP A 87 -2.69 6.33 2.26
CA ASP A 87 -1.51 5.93 1.50
C ASP A 87 -0.30 5.61 2.38
N PRO A 88 -0.41 4.67 3.35
CA PRO A 88 0.73 4.27 4.15
C PRO A 88 1.86 3.71 3.29
N ARG A 89 3.08 3.75 3.81
CA ARG A 89 4.23 3.07 3.21
C ARG A 89 3.98 1.57 3.12
N ALA A 90 4.43 0.93 2.04
CA ALA A 90 4.26 -0.51 1.85
C ALA A 90 4.79 -1.32 3.04
N VAL A 91 5.96 -0.93 3.56
CA VAL A 91 6.58 -1.58 4.73
C VAL A 91 5.72 -1.56 5.99
N ASP A 92 4.75 -0.65 6.10
CA ASP A 92 3.87 -0.55 7.27
C ASP A 92 2.67 -1.51 7.21
N LEU A 93 2.50 -2.26 6.12
CA LEU A 93 1.47 -3.30 5.96
C LEU A 93 2.04 -4.69 6.24
N ALA A 94 1.33 -5.50 7.03
CA ALA A 94 1.77 -6.82 7.45
C ALA A 94 2.15 -7.74 6.27
N THR A 95 1.37 -7.72 5.17
CA THR A 95 1.65 -8.53 3.96
C THR A 95 3.00 -8.21 3.29
N PHE A 96 3.52 -7.00 3.51
CA PHE A 96 4.79 -6.52 2.96
C PHE A 96 5.88 -6.32 4.01
N ALA A 97 5.69 -6.84 5.24
CA ALA A 97 6.66 -6.67 6.33
C ALA A 97 8.08 -7.11 5.96
N ARG A 98 8.22 -8.12 5.08
CA ARG A 98 9.50 -8.59 4.51
C ARG A 98 10.33 -7.50 3.84
N LEU A 99 9.70 -6.45 3.31
CA LEU A 99 10.38 -5.34 2.64
C LEU A 99 11.17 -4.46 3.64
N ARG A 100 10.93 -4.59 4.95
CA ARG A 100 11.73 -3.91 6.00
C ARG A 100 13.15 -4.46 6.10
N GLU A 101 13.33 -5.75 5.83
CA GLU A 101 14.62 -6.45 6.01
C GLU A 101 15.63 -6.13 4.91
N GLY A 102 15.15 -5.62 3.76
CA GLY A 102 15.98 -5.24 2.61
C GLY A 102 16.29 -3.74 2.49
N ARG A 103 16.01 -2.95 3.53
CA ARG A 103 16.24 -1.50 3.57
C ARG A 103 17.60 -1.13 4.15
#